data_AF-A0A9D6SHA2-F1
#
_entry.id   AF-A0A9D6SHA2-F1
#
_cell.length_a   1.000
_cell.length_b   1.000
_cell.length_c   1.000
_cell.angle_alpha   90.00
_cell.angle_beta   90.00
_cell.angle_gamma   90.00
#
_symmetry.space_group_name_H-M   'P 1'
#
loop_
_entity.id
_entity.type
_entity.pdbx_description
1 polymer ?
#
loop_
_entity_poly.entity_id
_entity_poly.type
_entity_poly.pdbx_seq_one_letter_code
_entity_poly.pdbx_strand_id
1 'polypeptide(L)' 'GSGGPEKYTGKDMRAAHKGMNISEQEYMAVMDDILGALDKHGIDEVTKKDVLAILYSLKGEIIRV' A
#
# COMPACT_ATOMS: atom_id res chain seq x y z
N GLY A 1 1.65 -8.54 4.31
CA GLY A 1 1.03 -7.85 5.46
C GLY A 1 2.04 -7.70 6.58
N SER A 2 1.78 -6.87 7.59
CA SER A 2 2.76 -6.51 8.64
C SER A 2 2.89 -7.51 9.79
N GLY A 3 2.15 -8.63 9.77
CA GLY A 3 2.28 -9.70 10.78
C GLY A 3 1.56 -9.44 12.11
N GLY A 4 0.67 -8.44 12.18
CA GLY A 4 -0.17 -8.20 13.36
C GLY A 4 -1.12 -9.38 13.68
N PRO A 5 -1.64 -9.45 14.92
CA PRO A 5 -2.48 -10.57 15.36
C PRO A 5 -3.84 -10.62 14.64
N GLU A 6 -4.30 -9.47 14.14
CA GLU A 6 -5.60 -9.33 13.50
C GLU A 6 -5.57 -9.73 12.02
N LYS A 7 -6.57 -10.51 11.61
CA LYS A 7 -6.78 -10.87 10.21
C LYS A 7 -7.82 -9.96 9.58
N TYR A 8 -7.47 -9.34 8.46
CA TYR A 8 -8.41 -8.59 7.67
C TYR A 8 -9.43 -9.52 6.99
N THR A 9 -10.72 -9.30 7.23
CA THR A 9 -11.84 -10.12 6.71
C THR A 9 -12.76 -9.35 5.76
N GLY A 10 -12.37 -8.14 5.36
CA GLY A 10 -13.12 -7.32 4.42
C GLY A 10 -12.93 -7.73 2.95
N LYS A 11 -13.22 -6.80 2.04
CA LYS A 11 -13.07 -7.02 0.59
C LYS A 11 -11.61 -7.25 0.21
N ASP A 12 -11.35 -8.18 -0.70
CA ASP A 12 -10.03 -8.26 -1.33
C ASP A 12 -9.68 -6.92 -2.02
N MET A 13 -8.38 -6.67 -2.26
CA MET A 13 -7.94 -5.37 -2.76
C MET A 13 -8.55 -5.06 -4.13
N ARG A 14 -8.71 -6.05 -5.00
CA ARG A 14 -9.33 -5.86 -6.31
C ARG A 14 -10.79 -5.43 -6.19
N ALA A 15 -11.59 -6.12 -5.38
CA ALA A 15 -12.98 -5.80 -5.15
C ALA A 15 -13.17 -4.46 -4.42
N ALA A 16 -12.20 -4.08 -3.57
CA ALA A 16 -12.21 -2.78 -2.89
C ALA A 16 -11.95 -1.60 -3.84
N HIS A 17 -11.06 -1.76 -4.82
CA HIS A 17 -10.61 -0.67 -5.71
C HIS A 17 -11.24 -0.70 -7.11
N LYS A 18 -12.04 -1.72 -7.41
CA LYS A 18 -12.73 -1.87 -8.70
C LYS A 18 -13.54 -0.62 -9.07
N GLY A 19 -13.28 -0.09 -10.26
CA GLY A 19 -14.01 1.05 -10.81
C GLY A 19 -13.52 2.42 -10.34
N MET A 20 -12.43 2.48 -9.55
CA MET A 20 -11.81 3.74 -9.15
C MET A 20 -10.92 4.36 -10.24
N ASN A 21 -10.60 3.61 -11.30
CA ASN A 21 -9.75 4.05 -12.41
C ASN A 21 -8.37 4.58 -11.96
N ILE A 22 -7.76 3.93 -10.96
CA ILE A 22 -6.47 4.33 -10.39
C ILE A 22 -5.37 4.08 -11.43
N SER A 23 -4.65 5.15 -11.77
CA SER A 23 -3.48 5.14 -12.63
C SER A 23 -2.21 4.71 -11.87
N GLU A 24 -1.17 4.37 -12.62
CA GLU A 24 0.13 4.08 -12.02
C GLU A 24 0.73 5.30 -11.33
N GLN A 25 0.53 6.49 -11.88
CA GLN A 25 1.04 7.73 -11.29
C GLN A 25 0.38 8.04 -9.95
N GLU A 26 -0.95 7.87 -9.85
CA GLU A 26 -1.68 8.04 -8.59
C GLU A 26 -1.26 7.00 -7.54
N TYR A 27 -1.02 5.76 -7.96
CA TYR A 27 -0.55 4.72 -7.05
C TYR A 27 0.85 5.05 -6.50
N MET A 28 1.78 5.49 -7.36
CA MET A 28 3.11 5.90 -6.92
C MET A 28 3.05 7.12 -5.99
N ALA A 29 2.17 8.10 -6.26
CA ALA A 29 1.99 9.26 -5.39
C ALA A 29 1.55 8.86 -3.97
N VAL A 30 0.61 7.92 -3.84
CA VAL A 30 0.21 7.41 -2.52
C VAL A 30 1.35 6.64 -1.84
N MET A 31 2.16 5.91 -2.58
CA MET A 31 3.34 5.24 -1.99
C MET A 31 4.34 6.26 -1.44
N ASP A 32 4.60 7.35 -2.16
CA ASP A 32 5.45 8.45 -1.69
C ASP A 32 4.87 9.13 -0.45
N ASP A 33 3.55 9.38 -0.43
CA ASP A 33 2.85 9.95 0.74
C ASP A 33 2.97 9.04 1.98
N ILE A 34 2.85 7.72 1.81
CA ILE A 34 3.01 6.75 2.90
C ILE A 34 4.44 6.77 3.42
N LEU A 35 5.45 6.71 2.55
CA LEU A 35 6.86 6.75 2.96
C LEU A 35 7.21 8.08 3.64
N GLY A 36 6.71 9.20 3.12
CA GLY A 36 6.87 10.52 3.74
C GLY A 36 6.22 10.61 5.12
N ALA A 37 5.08 9.95 5.33
CA ALA A 37 4.47 9.84 6.65
C ALA A 37 5.35 9.03 7.62
N LEU A 38 5.90 7.89 7.17
CA LEU A 38 6.83 7.09 7.99
C LEU A 38 8.09 7.87 8.36
N ASP A 39 8.65 8.65 7.43
CA ASP A 39 9.78 9.54 7.66
C ASP A 39 9.48 10.58 8.73
N LYS A 40 8.31 11.24 8.63
CA LYS A 40 7.87 12.24 9.61
C LYS A 40 7.76 11.66 11.02
N HIS A 41 7.49 10.36 11.14
CA HIS A 41 7.41 9.65 12.42
C HIS A 41 8.73 8.99 12.86
N GLY A 42 9.82 9.17 12.11
CA GLY A 42 11.15 8.66 12.46
C GLY A 42 11.25 7.13 12.38
N ILE A 43 10.46 6.50 11.50
CA ILE A 43 10.53 5.05 11.27
C ILE A 43 11.79 4.70 10.51
N ASP A 44 12.45 3.61 10.89
CA ASP A 44 13.72 3.19 10.31
C ASP A 44 13.60 2.68 8.86
N GLU A 45 14.73 2.68 8.15
CA GLU A 45 14.81 2.26 6.75
C GLU A 45 14.41 0.80 6.49
N VAL A 46 14.65 -0.10 7.45
CA VAL A 46 14.30 -1.53 7.27
C VAL A 46 12.78 -1.66 7.32
N THR A 47 12.13 -1.08 8.33
CA THR A 47 10.67 -1.07 8.44
C THR A 47 10.01 -0.39 7.24
N LYS A 48 10.56 0.73 6.75
CA LYS A 48 10.05 1.39 5.54
C LYS A 48 10.15 0.49 4.30
N LYS A 49 11.25 -0.25 4.14
CA LYS A 49 11.41 -1.22 3.04
C LYS A 49 10.41 -2.37 3.13
N ASP A 50 10.10 -2.84 4.34
CA ASP A 50 9.08 -3.88 4.54
C ASP A 50 7.69 -3.37 4.13
N VAL A 51 7.32 -2.14 4.54
CA VAL A 51 6.07 -1.50 4.11
C VAL A 51 6.05 -1.33 2.59
N LEU A 52 7.14 -0.84 2.00
CA LEU A 52 7.27 -0.66 0.56
C LEU A 52 7.06 -1.98 -0.20
N ALA A 53 7.64 -3.09 0.26
CA ALA A 53 7.46 -4.41 -0.34
C ALA A 53 5.99 -4.87 -0.29
N ILE A 54 5.29 -4.63 0.82
CA ILE A 54 3.85 -4.92 0.95
C ILE A 54 3.07 -4.09 -0.07
N LEU A 55 3.30 -2.78 -0.16
CA LEU A 55 2.62 -1.91 -1.12
C LEU A 55 2.87 -2.37 -2.57
N TYR A 56 4.09 -2.75 -2.93
CA TYR A 56 4.37 -3.28 -4.26
C TYR A 56 3.63 -4.59 -4.56
N SER A 57 3.48 -5.48 -3.56
CA SER A 57 2.75 -6.75 -3.76
C SER A 57 1.27 -6.56 -4.08
N LEU A 58 0.66 -5.42 -3.69
CA LEU A 58 -0.76 -5.13 -3.92
C LEU A 58 -1.02 -4.35 -5.21
N LYS A 59 0.03 -3.84 -5.86
CA LYS A 59 -0.06 -2.93 -7.03
C LYS A 59 -0.95 -3.49 -8.15
N GLY A 60 -0.82 -4.78 -8.48
CA GLY A 60 -1.58 -5.45 -9.54
C GLY A 60 -3.06 -5.71 -9.21
N GLU A 61 -3.45 -5.55 -7.95
CA GLU A 61 -4.83 -5.66 -7.50
C GLU A 61 -5.53 -4.29 -7.43
N ILE A 62 -4.82 -3.18 -7.67
CA ILE A 62 -5.33 -1.83 -7.44
C ILE A 62 -5.27 -0.96 -8.70
N ILE A 63 -4.20 -1.05 -9.48
CA ILE A 63 -4.06 -0.23 -10.69
C ILE A 63 -4.96 -0.78 -11.80
N ARG A 64 -5.82 0.08 -12.37
CA ARG A 64 -6.68 -0.22 -13.53
C ARG A 64 -7.59 -1.46 -13.31
N VAL A 65 -8.19 -1.60 -12.12
CA VAL A 65 -9.08 -2.72 -11.78
C VAL A 65 -10.55 -2.35 -11.67
#